data_AF-A0A6A6RAS1-F1
#
_entry.id   AF-A0A6A6RAS1-F1
#
_cell.length_a   1.000
_cell.length_b   1.000
_cell.length_c   1.000
_cell.angle_alpha   90.00
_cell.angle_beta   90.00
_cell.angle_gamma   90.00
#
_symmetry.space_group_name_H-M   'P 1'
#
loop_
_entity.id
_entity.type
_entity.pdbx_description
1 polymer ?
#
loop_
_entity_poly.entity_id
_entity_poly.type
_entity_poly.pdbx_seq_one_letter_code
_entity_poly.pdbx_strand_id
1 'polypeptide(L)'
;MSTNNTIFAGSSKPKPSPKAPSPPRVARKSYKPILYKIKLRTALDTSSAPHLDPSAPIWKDLHALVEQDVLNDAHALTLQVKDLIHSAEPDLVLEPRREPKVLARFQVKASYGGLDNHGNPSFSEFKAVSDCVAFRIPTGVPWMISNIQRLVAAITKLEGKYYIKPDRNGGQVELVDGLVLRTSMSRDLCCFIYAYLPGIGHIIEFQVNHPFASFTFSRDSYLRDHPEDEDKLADLWEEDFYTTVRDILVKSLQPTEKEKDLVKAKFLKLYKGKQADPDLIDILEGEGFLAQLA
;
A
#
# COMPACT_ATOMS: atom_id res chain seq x y z
N MET A 1 41.01 35.59 80.52
CA MET A 1 39.85 35.91 79.68
C MET A 1 39.69 34.82 78.65
N SER A 2 38.44 34.40 78.46
CA SER A 2 37.93 33.29 77.65
C SER A 2 38.09 33.50 76.14
N THR A 3 38.35 32.44 75.38
CA THR A 3 37.56 32.06 74.18
C THR A 3 37.76 30.56 73.85
N ASN A 4 36.72 29.76 74.13
CA ASN A 4 36.55 28.41 73.60
C ASN A 4 35.92 28.47 72.20
N ASN A 5 36.57 27.87 71.21
CA ASN A 5 35.98 27.58 69.90
C ASN A 5 35.55 26.10 69.86
N THR A 6 34.24 25.84 69.84
CA THR A 6 33.67 24.50 69.63
C THR A 6 33.24 24.36 68.18
N ILE A 7 33.83 23.39 67.47
CA ILE A 7 33.50 23.02 66.09
C ILE A 7 32.29 22.08 66.10
N PHE A 8 31.22 22.44 65.38
CA PHE A 8 30.05 21.57 65.14
C PHE A 8 30.38 20.52 64.07
N ALA A 9 30.30 19.24 64.44
CA ALA A 9 30.36 18.12 63.51
C ALA A 9 29.02 17.95 62.78
N GLY A 10 29.07 17.94 61.44
CA GLY A 10 27.93 17.77 60.56
C GLY A 10 27.37 16.34 60.57
N SER A 11 26.06 16.24 60.75
CA SER A 11 25.27 15.01 60.61
C SER A 11 25.14 14.63 59.12
N SER A 12 25.82 13.56 58.69
CA SER A 12 25.63 12.95 57.38
C SER A 12 24.32 12.14 57.35
N LYS A 13 23.31 12.61 56.61
CA LYS A 13 22.11 11.82 56.31
C LYS A 13 22.49 10.56 55.51
N PRO A 14 21.88 9.39 55.79
CA PRO A 14 22.15 8.17 55.02
C PRO A 14 21.71 8.35 53.56
N LYS A 15 22.59 7.96 52.62
CA LYS A 15 22.26 7.88 51.20
C LYS A 15 21.12 6.87 50.98
N PRO A 16 20.11 7.19 50.16
CA PRO A 16 19.06 6.24 49.82
C PRO A 16 19.67 5.05 49.07
N SER A 17 19.31 3.85 49.51
CA SER A 17 19.71 2.59 48.90
C SER A 17 19.30 2.54 47.43
N PRO A 18 20.10 1.96 46.53
CA PRO A 18 19.70 1.78 45.13
C PRO A 18 18.41 0.96 45.08
N LYS A 19 17.36 1.50 44.43
CA LYS A 19 16.14 0.73 44.15
C LYS A 19 16.55 -0.49 43.33
N ALA A 20 16.18 -1.68 43.83
CA ALA A 20 16.36 -2.92 43.08
C ALA A 20 15.73 -2.77 41.68
N PRO A 21 16.39 -3.24 40.62
CA PRO A 21 15.83 -3.18 39.28
C PRO A 21 14.50 -3.93 39.28
N SER A 22 13.44 -3.23 38.88
CA SER A 22 12.13 -3.83 38.70
C SER A 22 12.25 -5.00 37.72
N PRO A 23 11.67 -6.18 38.01
CA PRO A 23 11.72 -7.31 37.09
C PRO A 23 11.16 -6.90 35.73
N PRO A 24 11.72 -7.41 34.62
CA PRO A 24 11.27 -7.06 33.28
C PRO A 24 9.77 -7.32 33.17
N ARG A 25 9.02 -6.26 32.88
CA ARG A 25 7.58 -6.31 32.71
C ARG A 25 7.31 -7.14 31.47
N VAL A 26 6.89 -8.40 31.64
CA VAL A 26 6.50 -9.27 30.52
C VAL A 26 5.40 -8.54 29.75
N ALA A 27 5.72 -8.08 28.53
CA ALA A 27 4.75 -7.41 27.68
C ALA A 27 3.59 -8.39 27.41
N ARG A 28 2.39 -8.07 27.91
CA ARG A 28 1.20 -8.86 27.60
C ARG A 28 0.98 -8.78 26.10
N LYS A 29 0.99 -9.93 25.41
CA LYS A 29 0.61 -9.99 23.99
C LYS A 29 -0.81 -9.41 23.88
N SER A 30 -0.97 -8.46 22.97
CA SER A 30 -2.28 -7.86 22.70
C SER A 30 -3.20 -8.89 22.04
N TYR A 31 -4.48 -8.84 22.40
CA TYR A 31 -5.53 -9.70 21.84
C TYR A 31 -6.16 -9.11 20.58
N LYS A 32 -5.83 -7.86 20.22
CA LYS A 32 -6.43 -7.14 19.08
C LYS A 32 -6.27 -7.86 17.74
N PRO A 33 -5.14 -8.50 17.40
CA PRO A 33 -5.01 -9.21 16.13
C PRO A 33 -6.00 -10.38 16.01
N ILE A 34 -6.19 -11.13 17.09
CA ILE A 34 -7.14 -12.25 17.13
C ILE A 34 -8.58 -11.73 17.01
N LEU A 35 -8.92 -10.69 17.78
CA LEU A 35 -10.26 -10.10 17.75
C LEU A 35 -10.58 -9.48 16.37
N TYR A 36 -9.60 -8.85 15.72
CA TYR A 36 -9.71 -8.33 14.35
C TYR A 36 -10.09 -9.44 13.38
N LYS A 37 -9.33 -10.55 13.38
CA LYS A 37 -9.57 -11.71 12.49
C LYS A 37 -10.96 -12.32 12.72
N ILE A 38 -11.36 -12.48 13.98
CA ILE A 38 -12.69 -13.03 14.34
C ILE A 38 -13.79 -12.11 13.80
N LYS A 39 -13.73 -10.80 14.09
CA LYS A 39 -14.76 -9.85 13.63
C LYS A 39 -14.86 -9.81 12.11
N LEU A 40 -13.73 -9.74 11.41
CA LEU A 40 -13.70 -9.72 9.95
C LEU A 40 -14.32 -10.99 9.38
N ARG A 41 -13.89 -12.16 9.86
CA ARG A 41 -14.43 -13.45 9.41
C ARG A 41 -15.93 -13.56 9.65
N THR A 42 -16.39 -13.27 10.87
CA THR A 42 -17.83 -13.34 11.19
C THR A 42 -18.64 -12.45 10.26
N ALA A 43 -18.21 -11.21 10.02
CA ALA A 43 -18.92 -10.30 9.13
C ALA A 43 -18.98 -10.83 7.69
N LEU A 44 -17.87 -11.35 7.17
CA LEU A 44 -17.81 -11.90 5.81
C LEU A 44 -18.59 -13.20 5.66
N ASP A 45 -18.60 -14.07 6.67
CA ASP A 45 -19.34 -15.35 6.67
C ASP A 45 -20.86 -15.11 6.77
N THR A 46 -21.30 -14.05 7.47
CA THR A 46 -22.73 -13.69 7.57
C THR A 46 -23.24 -12.82 6.43
N SER A 47 -22.36 -12.28 5.59
CA SER A 47 -22.74 -11.44 4.46
C SER A 47 -23.35 -12.26 3.33
N SER A 48 -24.48 -11.80 2.79
CA SER A 48 -25.07 -12.35 1.56
C SER A 48 -24.31 -11.95 0.30
N ALA A 49 -23.37 -11.00 0.40
CA ALA A 49 -22.53 -10.63 -0.72
C ALA A 49 -21.58 -11.78 -1.09
N PRO A 50 -21.53 -12.20 -2.38
CA PRO A 50 -20.63 -13.28 -2.82
C PRO A 50 -19.16 -12.88 -2.65
N HIS A 51 -18.88 -11.59 -2.62
CA HIS A 51 -17.57 -10.98 -2.70
C HIS A 51 -17.44 -9.83 -1.70
N LEU A 52 -16.26 -9.19 -1.62
CA LEU A 52 -16.05 -8.09 -0.68
C LEU A 52 -16.91 -6.89 -1.07
N ASP A 53 -17.60 -6.31 -0.09
CA ASP A 53 -18.44 -5.12 -0.26
C ASP A 53 -17.79 -3.93 0.48
N PRO A 54 -17.15 -2.99 -0.24
CA PRO A 54 -16.53 -1.81 0.37
C PRO A 54 -17.50 -0.86 1.07
N SER A 55 -18.81 -1.00 0.84
CA SER A 55 -19.85 -0.20 1.51
C SER A 55 -20.32 -0.80 2.85
N ALA A 56 -19.88 -2.02 3.18
CA ALA A 56 -20.29 -2.69 4.41
C ALA A 56 -19.81 -1.94 5.67
N PRO A 57 -20.63 -1.84 6.73
CA PRO A 57 -20.29 -1.06 7.93
C PRO A 57 -19.15 -1.67 8.77
N ILE A 58 -18.84 -2.95 8.57
CA ILE A 58 -17.78 -3.67 9.31
C ILE A 58 -16.43 -2.97 9.24
N TRP A 59 -16.12 -2.29 8.13
CA TRP A 59 -14.82 -1.65 7.94
C TRP A 59 -14.54 -0.61 9.02
N LYS A 60 -15.55 0.17 9.40
CA LYS A 60 -15.49 1.14 10.50
C LYS A 60 -15.25 0.46 11.84
N ASP A 61 -15.96 -0.63 12.12
CA ASP A 61 -15.85 -1.37 13.38
C ASP A 61 -14.46 -1.98 13.58
N LEU A 62 -13.78 -2.33 12.49
CA LEU A 62 -12.42 -2.83 12.51
C LEU A 62 -11.41 -1.74 12.89
N HIS A 63 -11.68 -0.46 12.62
CA HIS A 63 -10.73 0.63 12.90
C HIS A 63 -10.33 0.70 14.37
N ALA A 64 -11.27 0.47 15.28
CA ALA A 64 -11.02 0.48 16.73
C ALA A 64 -10.06 -0.65 17.19
N LEU A 65 -9.90 -1.68 16.36
CA LEU A 65 -9.01 -2.81 16.62
C LEU A 65 -7.65 -2.64 15.97
N VAL A 66 -7.48 -1.74 15.01
CA VAL A 66 -6.19 -1.57 14.33
C VAL A 66 -5.22 -0.80 15.22
N GLU A 67 -4.27 -1.54 15.77
CA GLU A 67 -3.05 -1.04 16.40
C GLU A 67 -1.83 -1.57 15.64
N GLN A 68 -0.63 -1.11 16.00
CA GLN A 68 0.60 -1.52 15.31
C GLN A 68 0.83 -3.04 15.37
N ASP A 69 0.35 -3.71 16.41
CA ASP A 69 0.38 -5.17 16.55
C ASP A 69 -0.48 -5.90 15.49
N VAL A 70 -1.64 -5.36 15.10
CA VAL A 70 -2.49 -5.88 14.01
C VAL A 70 -1.78 -5.71 12.68
N LEU A 71 -1.13 -4.56 12.45
CA LEU A 71 -0.36 -4.29 11.25
C LEU A 71 0.88 -5.19 11.14
N ASN A 72 1.54 -5.44 12.27
CA ASN A 72 2.69 -6.36 12.34
C ASN A 72 2.26 -7.83 12.16
N ASP A 73 1.13 -8.23 12.75
CA ASP A 73 0.55 -9.56 12.54
C ASP A 73 0.18 -9.79 11.06
N ALA A 74 -0.45 -8.79 10.42
CA ALA A 74 -0.72 -8.85 8.98
C ALA A 74 0.57 -9.00 8.17
N HIS A 75 1.59 -8.17 8.45
CA HIS A 75 2.86 -8.22 7.75
C HIS A 75 3.60 -9.56 7.94
N ALA A 76 3.55 -10.16 9.13
CA ALA A 76 4.14 -11.46 9.40
C ALA A 76 3.52 -12.59 8.57
N LEU A 77 2.27 -12.42 8.10
CA LEU A 77 1.56 -13.38 7.25
C LEU A 77 1.86 -13.19 5.75
N THR A 78 2.65 -12.18 5.36
CA THR A 78 2.92 -11.88 3.95
C THR A 78 3.49 -13.08 3.18
N LEU A 79 4.45 -13.81 3.75
CA LEU A 79 5.01 -15.00 3.09
C LEU A 79 3.96 -16.11 2.94
N GLN A 80 3.13 -16.32 3.95
CA GLN A 80 2.05 -17.31 3.90
C GLN A 80 1.02 -16.96 2.81
N VAL A 81 0.70 -15.67 2.62
CA VAL A 81 -0.17 -15.24 1.51
C VAL A 81 0.46 -15.59 0.16
N LYS A 82 1.76 -15.30 -0.01
CA LYS A 82 2.48 -15.62 -1.24
C LYS A 82 2.45 -17.12 -1.53
N ASP A 83 2.75 -17.95 -0.54
CA ASP A 83 2.74 -19.42 -0.67
C ASP A 83 1.34 -19.95 -1.03
N LEU A 84 0.29 -19.41 -0.40
CA LEU A 84 -1.09 -19.80 -0.73
C LEU A 84 -1.44 -19.46 -2.17
N ILE A 85 -1.17 -18.24 -2.63
CA ILE A 85 -1.46 -17.85 -4.01
C ILE A 85 -0.64 -18.70 -4.98
N HIS A 86 0.65 -18.96 -4.70
CA HIS A 86 1.50 -19.80 -5.53
C HIS A 86 1.08 -21.27 -5.56
N SER A 87 0.43 -21.78 -4.51
CA SER A 87 -0.19 -23.12 -4.54
C SER A 87 -1.37 -23.20 -5.53
N ALA A 88 -2.01 -22.07 -5.82
CA ALA A 88 -3.11 -21.96 -6.77
C ALA A 88 -2.64 -21.57 -8.18
N GLU A 89 -1.66 -20.67 -8.27
CA GLU A 89 -1.08 -20.10 -9.49
C GLU A 89 0.45 -19.91 -9.32
N PRO A 90 1.27 -20.92 -9.64
CA PRO A 90 2.72 -20.91 -9.37
C PRO A 90 3.50 -19.84 -10.13
N ASP A 91 3.04 -19.48 -11.33
CA ASP A 91 3.77 -18.60 -12.25
C ASP A 91 3.39 -17.12 -12.10
N LEU A 92 2.59 -16.75 -11.08
CA LEU A 92 2.23 -15.35 -10.84
C LEU A 92 3.33 -14.66 -10.03
N VAL A 93 3.93 -13.61 -10.58
CA VAL A 93 4.94 -12.84 -9.86
C VAL A 93 4.27 -12.01 -8.76
N LEU A 94 4.71 -12.19 -7.52
CA LEU A 94 4.21 -11.49 -6.34
C LEU A 94 5.36 -10.82 -5.59
N GLU A 95 5.36 -9.49 -5.60
CA GLU A 95 6.32 -8.66 -4.89
C GLU A 95 5.67 -8.10 -3.62
N PRO A 96 6.05 -8.60 -2.43
CA PRO A 96 5.46 -8.12 -1.18
C PRO A 96 5.93 -6.71 -0.83
N ARG A 97 5.09 -5.96 -0.12
CA ARG A 97 5.53 -4.76 0.60
C ARG A 97 6.66 -5.13 1.58
N ARG A 98 7.77 -4.39 1.52
CA ARG A 98 8.98 -4.67 2.31
C ARG A 98 8.80 -4.44 3.81
N GLU A 99 7.98 -3.47 4.17
CA GLU A 99 7.78 -3.04 5.56
C GLU A 99 6.31 -3.10 5.96
N PRO A 100 6.02 -3.30 7.26
CA PRO A 100 4.65 -3.23 7.75
C PRO A 100 4.08 -1.82 7.53
N LYS A 101 2.76 -1.75 7.36
CA LYS A 101 2.07 -0.46 7.38
C LYS A 101 2.31 0.20 8.75
N VAL A 102 2.64 1.49 8.73
CA VAL A 102 2.80 2.27 9.96
C VAL A 102 1.44 2.78 10.43
N LEU A 103 1.20 2.73 11.75
CA LEU A 103 -0.07 3.16 12.35
C LEU A 103 -0.46 4.60 11.98
N ALA A 104 0.49 5.52 11.86
CA ALA A 104 0.22 6.90 11.44
C ALA A 104 -0.46 6.95 10.05
N ARG A 105 -0.02 6.13 9.09
CA ARG A 105 -0.64 6.04 7.75
C ARG A 105 -2.05 5.46 7.80
N PHE A 106 -2.29 4.51 8.71
CA PHE A 106 -3.65 4.03 8.98
C PHE A 106 -4.53 5.15 9.53
N GLN A 107 -4.06 5.89 10.54
CA GLN A 107 -4.82 6.98 11.16
C GLN A 107 -5.19 8.07 10.16
N VAL A 108 -4.27 8.45 9.27
CA VAL A 108 -4.56 9.40 8.18
C VAL A 108 -5.68 8.87 7.27
N LYS A 109 -5.57 7.64 6.76
CA LYS A 109 -6.61 7.04 5.90
C LYS A 109 -7.96 6.89 6.61
N ALA A 110 -7.94 6.54 7.89
CA ALA A 110 -9.15 6.42 8.70
C ALA A 110 -9.80 7.78 8.97
N SER A 111 -9.01 8.87 9.04
CA SER A 111 -9.51 10.21 9.34
C SER A 111 -10.37 10.82 8.22
N TYR A 112 -10.19 10.39 6.97
CA TYR A 112 -11.01 10.87 5.84
C TYR A 112 -12.47 10.41 5.88
N GLY A 113 -12.76 9.35 6.66
CA GLY A 113 -14.08 8.73 6.92
C GLY A 113 -15.13 8.86 5.83
N GLY A 114 -15.53 7.84 5.08
CA GLY A 114 -16.59 7.95 4.06
C GLY A 114 -16.37 8.94 2.90
N LEU A 115 -15.36 9.82 2.95
CA LEU A 115 -14.97 10.77 1.90
C LEU A 115 -13.49 10.57 1.50
N ASP A 116 -13.09 11.04 0.32
CA ASP A 116 -11.68 11.11 -0.08
C ASP A 116 -11.03 12.44 0.37
N ASN A 117 -9.75 12.62 0.03
CA ASN A 117 -8.98 13.84 0.31
C ASN A 117 -9.52 15.10 -0.41
N HIS A 118 -10.51 14.96 -1.29
CA HIS A 118 -11.20 16.04 -1.99
C HIS A 118 -12.65 16.23 -1.52
N GLY A 119 -13.10 15.47 -0.51
CA GLY A 119 -14.45 15.54 0.04
C GLY A 119 -15.51 14.79 -0.75
N ASN A 120 -15.14 13.93 -1.71
CA ASN A 120 -16.10 13.12 -2.46
C ASN A 120 -16.41 11.81 -1.72
N PRO A 121 -17.66 11.29 -1.78
CA PRO A 121 -18.00 9.97 -1.25
C PRO A 121 -16.99 8.91 -1.69
N SER A 122 -16.40 8.23 -0.70
CA SER A 122 -15.32 7.28 -0.90
C SER A 122 -15.46 6.10 0.04
N PHE A 123 -14.93 4.96 -0.38
CA PHE A 123 -14.74 3.81 0.50
C PHE A 123 -13.54 3.99 1.46
N SER A 124 -13.20 5.23 1.83
CA SER A 124 -13.12 5.61 3.24
C SER A 124 -12.53 4.55 4.18
N GLU A 125 -13.50 3.91 4.82
CA GLU A 125 -13.32 3.00 5.92
C GLU A 125 -12.70 1.68 5.45
N PHE A 126 -13.10 1.19 4.27
CA PHE A 126 -12.51 0.03 3.62
C PHE A 126 -11.04 0.25 3.28
N LYS A 127 -10.71 1.36 2.60
CA LYS A 127 -9.35 1.72 2.15
C LYS A 127 -8.34 1.79 3.29
N ALA A 128 -8.79 2.10 4.51
CA ALA A 128 -7.92 2.18 5.67
C ALA A 128 -7.44 0.80 6.14
N VAL A 129 -8.27 -0.24 5.99
CA VAL A 129 -7.99 -1.61 6.47
C VAL A 129 -7.66 -2.61 5.36
N SER A 130 -7.75 -2.18 4.09
CA SER A 130 -7.64 -3.07 2.94
C SER A 130 -6.21 -3.34 2.45
N ASP A 131 -5.21 -2.63 2.97
CA ASP A 131 -3.81 -2.70 2.53
C ASP A 131 -2.83 -3.02 3.68
N CYS A 132 -3.31 -3.75 4.70
CA CYS A 132 -2.45 -4.23 5.80
C CYS A 132 -1.43 -5.27 5.31
N VAL A 133 -1.85 -6.15 4.39
CA VAL A 133 -0.98 -6.95 3.52
C VAL A 133 -1.08 -6.38 2.12
N ALA A 134 0.05 -6.17 1.43
CA ALA A 134 0.04 -5.62 0.09
C ALA A 134 1.11 -6.27 -0.81
N PHE A 135 0.72 -6.52 -2.05
CA PHE A 135 1.56 -7.07 -3.11
C PHE A 135 1.50 -6.21 -4.37
N ARG A 136 2.59 -6.23 -5.12
CA ARG A 136 2.64 -5.77 -6.51
C ARG A 136 2.81 -6.96 -7.44
N ILE A 137 2.14 -6.89 -8.58
CA ILE A 137 2.25 -7.83 -9.69
C ILE A 137 2.72 -6.99 -10.88
N PRO A 138 4.04 -6.90 -11.11
CA PRO A 138 4.58 -6.12 -12.21
C PRO A 138 4.17 -6.75 -13.54
N THR A 139 3.65 -5.93 -14.45
CA THR A 139 3.12 -6.42 -15.73
C THR A 139 3.11 -5.34 -16.80
N GLY A 140 3.40 -5.71 -18.05
CA GLY A 140 3.13 -4.84 -19.19
C GLY A 140 1.63 -4.69 -19.46
N VAL A 141 1.23 -3.60 -20.13
CA VAL A 141 -0.17 -3.33 -20.51
C VAL A 141 -0.86 -4.52 -21.20
N PRO A 142 -0.23 -5.21 -22.18
CA PRO A 142 -0.87 -6.35 -22.86
C PRO A 142 -1.22 -7.53 -21.94
N TRP A 143 -0.51 -7.67 -20.81
CA TRP A 143 -0.63 -8.81 -19.91
C TRP A 143 -1.44 -8.50 -18.64
N MET A 144 -1.86 -7.24 -18.44
CA MET A 144 -2.59 -6.82 -17.24
C MET A 144 -3.86 -7.64 -17.04
N ILE A 145 -4.70 -7.73 -18.08
CA ILE A 145 -5.98 -8.45 -18.01
C ILE A 145 -5.76 -9.93 -17.69
N SER A 146 -4.79 -10.59 -18.34
CA SER A 146 -4.48 -11.99 -18.05
C SER A 146 -3.98 -12.20 -16.62
N ASN A 147 -3.15 -11.30 -16.09
CA ASN A 147 -2.66 -11.39 -14.71
C ASN A 147 -3.77 -11.13 -13.68
N ILE A 148 -4.69 -10.19 -13.96
CA ILE A 148 -5.91 -9.98 -13.17
C ILE A 148 -6.75 -11.27 -13.15
N GLN A 149 -7.01 -11.87 -14.31
CA GLN A 149 -7.79 -13.11 -14.43
C GLN A 149 -7.14 -14.27 -13.66
N ARG A 150 -5.82 -14.46 -13.79
CA ARG A 150 -5.06 -15.48 -13.06
C ARG A 150 -5.13 -15.27 -11.55
N LEU A 151 -4.96 -14.05 -11.07
CA LEU A 151 -5.09 -13.73 -9.65
C LEU A 151 -6.51 -14.03 -9.12
N VAL A 152 -7.56 -13.60 -9.83
CA VAL A 152 -8.95 -13.84 -9.43
C VAL A 152 -9.27 -15.34 -9.40
N ALA A 153 -8.80 -16.10 -10.40
CA ALA A 153 -8.93 -17.54 -10.43
C ALA A 153 -8.23 -18.21 -9.24
N ALA A 154 -7.01 -17.76 -8.90
CA ALA A 154 -6.27 -18.23 -7.74
C ALA A 154 -7.01 -17.96 -6.42
N ILE A 155 -7.52 -16.74 -6.23
CA ILE A 155 -8.31 -16.38 -5.04
C ILE A 155 -9.56 -17.25 -4.94
N THR A 156 -10.27 -17.46 -6.06
CA THR A 156 -11.49 -18.28 -6.10
C THR A 156 -11.20 -19.74 -5.76
N LYS A 157 -10.09 -20.31 -6.27
CA LYS A 157 -9.64 -21.68 -5.94
C LYS A 157 -9.35 -21.87 -4.45
N LEU A 158 -8.99 -20.79 -3.75
CA LEU A 158 -8.72 -20.76 -2.31
C LEU A 158 -9.96 -20.40 -1.47
N GLU A 159 -11.17 -20.46 -2.06
CA GLU A 159 -12.43 -20.07 -1.41
C GLU A 159 -12.40 -18.62 -0.87
N GLY A 160 -11.60 -17.78 -1.51
CA GLY A 160 -11.44 -16.38 -1.15
C GLY A 160 -12.57 -15.51 -1.67
N LYS A 161 -12.76 -14.36 -1.01
CA LYS A 161 -13.60 -13.26 -1.50
C LYS A 161 -12.71 -12.17 -2.06
N TYR A 162 -13.13 -11.49 -3.12
CA TYR A 162 -12.36 -10.39 -3.70
C TYR A 162 -13.22 -9.16 -3.98
N TYR A 163 -12.59 -8.02 -4.23
CA TYR A 163 -13.19 -6.82 -4.79
C TYR A 163 -12.20 -6.19 -5.74
N ILE A 164 -12.63 -5.96 -6.99
CA ILE A 164 -11.84 -5.23 -7.98
C ILE A 164 -12.36 -3.80 -8.00
N LYS A 165 -11.48 -2.83 -7.78
CA LYS A 165 -11.86 -1.41 -7.78
C LYS A 165 -12.36 -1.01 -9.18
N PRO A 166 -13.58 -0.46 -9.33
CA PRO A 166 -14.19 -0.15 -10.63
C PRO A 166 -13.72 1.19 -11.23
N ASP A 167 -13.92 1.32 -12.54
CA ASP A 167 -13.46 2.40 -13.44
C ASP A 167 -13.73 3.83 -12.97
N ARG A 168 -14.92 4.12 -12.40
CA ARG A 168 -15.28 5.48 -11.96
C ARG A 168 -14.36 6.06 -10.86
N ASN A 169 -13.50 5.22 -10.25
CA ASN A 169 -12.50 5.62 -9.26
C ASN A 169 -11.08 5.12 -9.62
N GLY A 170 -10.77 4.89 -10.91
CA GLY A 170 -9.49 4.35 -11.37
C GLY A 170 -9.43 2.83 -11.33
N GLY A 171 -10.31 2.18 -12.09
CA GLY A 171 -10.39 0.72 -12.25
C GLY A 171 -10.36 0.29 -13.72
N GLN A 172 -9.80 -0.86 -14.01
CA GLN A 172 -9.41 -1.24 -15.38
C GLN A 172 -10.29 -2.30 -16.05
N VAL A 173 -11.23 -2.88 -15.30
CA VAL A 173 -11.92 -4.11 -15.73
C VAL A 173 -13.39 -4.05 -15.40
N GLU A 174 -14.23 -4.29 -16.40
CA GLU A 174 -15.64 -4.60 -16.21
C GLU A 174 -15.80 -6.09 -15.81
N LEU A 175 -16.49 -6.33 -14.70
CA LEU A 175 -16.86 -7.68 -14.25
C LEU A 175 -18.32 -7.95 -14.61
N VAL A 176 -18.58 -9.03 -15.33
CA VAL A 176 -19.94 -9.55 -15.56
C VAL A 176 -19.97 -10.99 -15.07
N ASP A 177 -20.84 -11.28 -14.11
CA ASP A 177 -20.99 -12.60 -13.46
C ASP A 177 -19.69 -13.20 -12.93
N GLY A 178 -18.79 -12.36 -12.38
CA GLY A 178 -17.49 -12.79 -11.86
C GLY A 178 -16.43 -13.03 -12.95
N LEU A 179 -16.75 -12.75 -14.21
CA LEU A 179 -15.83 -12.85 -15.34
C LEU A 179 -15.37 -11.46 -15.79
N VAL A 180 -14.07 -11.33 -15.99
CA VAL A 180 -13.40 -10.15 -16.52
C VAL A 180 -13.70 -10.02 -18.01
N LEU A 181 -14.46 -8.99 -18.41
CA LEU A 181 -14.75 -8.70 -19.82
C LEU A 181 -13.53 -8.11 -20.52
N ARG A 182 -12.98 -8.86 -21.48
CA ARG A 182 -11.79 -8.52 -22.28
C ARG A 182 -11.94 -7.25 -23.15
N THR A 183 -13.15 -6.77 -23.40
CA THR A 183 -13.41 -5.68 -24.34
C THR A 183 -13.12 -4.28 -23.79
N SER A 184 -12.83 -4.16 -22.50
CA SER A 184 -12.32 -2.91 -21.92
C SER A 184 -10.80 -2.90 -21.99
N MET A 185 -10.22 -2.08 -22.87
CA MET A 185 -8.79 -1.75 -22.74
C MET A 185 -8.58 -1.12 -21.37
N SER A 186 -7.46 -1.48 -20.73
CA SER A 186 -7.05 -0.86 -19.48
C SER A 186 -7.00 0.66 -19.66
N ARG A 187 -7.78 1.40 -18.88
CA ARG A 187 -7.78 2.88 -18.90
C ARG A 187 -6.69 3.50 -18.03
N ASP A 188 -5.94 2.65 -17.32
CA ASP A 188 -4.87 3.07 -16.44
C ASP A 188 -3.67 2.12 -16.54
N LEU A 189 -2.62 2.38 -15.78
CA LEU A 189 -1.44 1.53 -15.67
C LEU A 189 -1.37 0.77 -14.33
N CYS A 190 -2.43 0.84 -13.50
CA CYS A 190 -2.58 0.07 -12.27
C CYS A 190 -4.04 -0.37 -12.02
N CYS A 191 -4.23 -1.63 -11.61
CA CYS A 191 -5.49 -2.16 -11.10
C CYS A 191 -5.33 -2.58 -9.63
N PHE A 192 -6.28 -2.15 -8.79
CA PHE A 192 -6.33 -2.53 -7.38
C PHE A 192 -7.34 -3.65 -7.17
N ILE A 193 -6.87 -4.78 -6.66
CA ILE A 193 -7.67 -5.95 -6.31
C ILE A 193 -7.48 -6.22 -4.82
N TYR A 194 -8.57 -6.31 -4.10
CA TYR A 194 -8.56 -6.61 -2.68
C TYR A 194 -9.09 -8.01 -2.48
N ALA A 195 -8.47 -8.80 -1.62
CA ALA A 195 -8.86 -10.18 -1.36
C ALA A 195 -8.93 -10.48 0.13
N TYR A 196 -9.81 -11.39 0.50
CA TYR A 196 -9.84 -12.05 1.79
C TYR A 196 -9.65 -13.54 1.55
N LEU A 197 -8.64 -14.10 2.21
CA LEU A 197 -8.41 -15.55 2.27
C LEU A 197 -8.71 -16.02 3.70
N PRO A 198 -9.63 -17.00 3.90
CA PRO A 198 -10.00 -17.47 5.23
C PRO A 198 -8.82 -17.92 6.10
N GLY A 199 -7.79 -18.52 5.48
CA GLY A 199 -6.57 -18.98 6.17
C GLY A 199 -5.64 -17.86 6.65
N ILE A 200 -5.87 -16.61 6.22
CA ILE A 200 -5.03 -15.45 6.54
C ILE A 200 -5.73 -14.53 7.56
N GLY A 201 -7.03 -14.30 7.39
CA GLY A 201 -7.82 -13.48 8.31
C GLY A 201 -7.58 -11.96 8.19
N HIS A 202 -6.94 -11.51 7.11
CA HIS A 202 -6.75 -10.09 6.78
C HIS A 202 -7.20 -9.81 5.35
N ILE A 203 -7.49 -8.54 5.06
CA ILE A 203 -7.64 -8.07 3.68
C ILE A 203 -6.24 -7.86 3.09
N ILE A 204 -6.07 -8.34 1.87
CA ILE A 204 -4.84 -8.29 1.09
C ILE A 204 -5.09 -7.37 -0.11
N GLU A 205 -4.23 -6.38 -0.31
CA GLU A 205 -4.21 -5.57 -1.52
C GLU A 205 -3.24 -6.17 -2.54
N PHE A 206 -3.68 -6.32 -3.78
CA PHE A 206 -2.86 -6.63 -4.94
C PHE A 206 -2.94 -5.47 -5.92
N GLN A 207 -1.77 -4.95 -6.30
CA GLN A 207 -1.62 -3.93 -7.32
C GLN A 207 -1.08 -4.61 -8.58
N VAL A 208 -1.93 -4.81 -9.59
CA VAL A 208 -1.50 -5.30 -10.90
C VAL A 208 -1.14 -4.10 -11.74
N ASN A 209 0.14 -3.85 -11.97
CA ASN A 209 0.56 -2.55 -12.49
C ASN A 209 1.80 -2.60 -13.40
N HIS A 210 1.86 -1.58 -14.25
CA HIS A 210 3.02 -1.27 -15.08
C HIS A 210 4.21 -0.83 -14.22
N PRO A 211 5.46 -1.17 -14.59
CA PRO A 211 6.65 -0.65 -13.90
C PRO A 211 6.64 0.87 -13.71
N PHE A 212 6.22 1.62 -14.73
CA PHE A 212 6.06 3.08 -14.66
C PHE A 212 5.07 3.53 -13.56
N ALA A 213 3.92 2.85 -13.44
CA ALA A 213 2.95 3.15 -12.40
C ALA A 213 3.46 2.74 -11.01
N SER A 214 4.13 1.59 -10.91
CA SER A 214 4.81 1.15 -9.69
C SER A 214 5.81 2.18 -9.19
N PHE A 215 6.64 2.73 -10.08
CA PHE A 215 7.59 3.79 -9.77
C PHE A 215 6.85 5.06 -9.32
N THR A 216 5.84 5.50 -10.07
CA THR A 216 5.03 6.68 -9.76
C THR A 216 4.40 6.61 -8.37
N PHE A 217 3.69 5.52 -8.05
CA PHE A 217 3.05 5.36 -6.73
C PHE A 217 4.07 5.22 -5.59
N SER A 218 5.24 4.65 -5.85
CA SER A 218 6.33 4.58 -4.87
C SER A 218 6.91 5.96 -4.60
N ARG A 219 7.13 6.77 -5.64
CA ARG A 219 7.58 8.16 -5.55
C ARG A 219 6.58 9.03 -4.78
N ASP A 220 5.31 8.98 -5.16
CA ASP A 220 4.20 9.69 -4.48
C ASP A 220 4.08 9.28 -3.00
N SER A 221 4.26 8.00 -2.70
CA SER A 221 4.27 7.54 -1.31
C SER A 221 5.46 8.08 -0.53
N TYR A 222 6.66 8.06 -1.11
CA TYR A 222 7.88 8.58 -0.50
C TYR A 222 7.78 10.08 -0.22
N LEU A 223 7.38 10.88 -1.20
CA LEU A 223 7.25 12.35 -1.07
C LEU A 223 6.26 12.74 0.01
N ARG A 224 5.13 12.04 0.12
CA ARG A 224 4.17 12.27 1.22
C ARG A 224 4.72 11.96 2.60
N ASP A 225 5.68 11.04 2.69
CA ASP A 225 6.32 10.68 3.96
C ASP A 225 7.57 11.54 4.24
N HIS A 226 8.11 12.24 3.24
CA HIS A 226 9.32 13.08 3.29
C HIS A 226 9.09 14.42 2.54
N PRO A 227 8.19 15.30 3.04
CA PRO A 227 7.86 16.56 2.37
C PRO A 227 9.08 17.50 2.17
N GLU A 228 10.13 17.34 2.99
CA GLU A 228 11.40 18.07 2.85
C GLU A 228 12.20 17.75 1.57
N ASP A 229 11.81 16.71 0.84
CA ASP A 229 12.43 16.28 -0.41
C ASP A 229 11.65 16.69 -1.67
N GLU A 230 10.49 17.35 -1.54
CA GLU A 230 9.63 17.78 -2.68
C GLU A 230 10.39 18.67 -3.70
N ASP A 231 11.27 19.55 -3.21
CA ASP A 231 12.09 20.42 -4.06
C ASP A 231 13.27 19.69 -4.72
N LYS A 232 13.66 18.51 -4.20
CA LYS A 232 14.83 17.74 -4.66
C LYS A 232 14.45 16.63 -5.64
N LEU A 233 13.23 16.11 -5.53
CA LEU A 233 12.79 14.90 -6.21
C LEU A 233 11.58 15.18 -7.10
N ALA A 234 11.53 14.53 -8.26
CA ALA A 234 10.44 14.71 -9.20
C ALA A 234 9.12 14.12 -8.66
N ASP A 235 8.04 14.90 -8.70
CA ASP A 235 6.68 14.39 -8.51
C ASP A 235 6.07 14.08 -9.89
N LEU A 236 5.84 12.79 -10.18
CA LEU A 236 5.37 12.36 -11.49
C LEU A 236 3.91 12.74 -11.78
N TRP A 237 3.19 13.32 -10.82
CA TRP A 237 1.89 13.93 -11.05
C TRP A 237 2.00 15.35 -11.62
N GLU A 238 3.12 16.04 -11.43
CA GLU A 238 3.37 17.35 -12.03
C GLU A 238 3.46 17.24 -13.55
N GLU A 239 3.17 18.36 -14.23
CA GLU A 239 3.27 18.47 -15.69
C GLU A 239 2.42 17.44 -16.46
N ASP A 240 1.37 16.88 -15.83
CA ASP A 240 0.58 15.77 -16.36
C ASP A 240 1.45 14.59 -16.85
N PHE A 241 2.61 14.36 -16.22
CA PHE A 241 3.58 13.40 -16.72
C PHE A 241 3.03 11.97 -16.68
N TYR A 242 2.50 11.54 -15.53
CA TYR A 242 1.83 10.24 -15.39
C TYR A 242 0.70 10.05 -16.41
N THR A 243 -0.21 11.02 -16.48
CA THR A 243 -1.37 11.01 -17.39
C THR A 243 -0.93 10.84 -18.85
N THR A 244 0.10 11.59 -19.26
CA THR A 244 0.63 11.55 -20.63
C THR A 244 1.20 10.18 -20.97
N VAL A 245 2.09 9.65 -20.12
CA VAL A 245 2.73 8.35 -20.34
C VAL A 245 1.70 7.22 -20.31
N ARG A 246 0.76 7.25 -19.36
CA ARG A 246 -0.39 6.34 -19.30
C ARG A 246 -1.16 6.33 -20.62
N ASP A 247 -1.58 7.50 -21.09
CA ASP A 247 -2.43 7.61 -22.27
C ASP A 247 -1.74 7.11 -23.54
N ILE A 248 -0.41 7.18 -23.62
CA ILE A 248 0.34 6.61 -24.74
C ILE A 248 0.46 5.09 -24.59
N LEU A 249 0.87 4.60 -23.42
CA LEU A 249 1.09 3.17 -23.18
C LEU A 249 -0.19 2.33 -23.31
N VAL A 250 -1.36 2.86 -22.95
CA VAL A 250 -2.63 2.12 -23.07
C VAL A 250 -3.11 1.93 -24.52
N LYS A 251 -2.59 2.70 -25.49
CA LYS A 251 -3.00 2.59 -26.90
C LYS A 251 -2.55 1.29 -27.58
N SER A 252 -1.75 0.46 -26.91
CA SER A 252 -1.26 -0.83 -27.44
C SER A 252 -0.49 -0.73 -28.76
N LEU A 253 0.02 0.46 -29.10
CA LEU A 253 0.88 0.74 -30.25
C LEU A 253 2.21 1.31 -29.74
N GLN A 254 3.27 1.10 -30.52
CA GLN A 254 4.56 1.72 -30.23
C GLN A 254 4.41 3.26 -30.24
N PRO A 255 5.07 3.98 -29.30
CA PRO A 255 5.01 5.44 -29.27
C PRO A 255 5.47 6.05 -30.60
N THR A 256 4.72 7.02 -31.11
CA THR A 256 5.16 7.82 -32.27
C THR A 256 6.29 8.76 -31.89
N GLU A 257 7.12 9.20 -32.85
CA GLU A 257 8.20 10.16 -32.57
C GLU A 257 7.70 11.45 -31.90
N LYS A 258 6.51 11.93 -32.29
CA LYS A 258 5.86 13.08 -31.65
C LYS A 258 5.52 12.81 -30.17
N GLU A 259 5.09 11.60 -29.84
CA GLU A 259 4.80 11.21 -28.45
C GLU A 259 6.08 11.04 -27.63
N LYS A 260 7.15 10.51 -28.24
CA LYS A 260 8.48 10.45 -27.62
C LYS A 260 9.01 11.84 -27.31
N ASP A 261 8.95 12.76 -28.27
CA ASP A 261 9.35 14.16 -28.09
C ASP A 261 8.55 14.84 -26.98
N LEU A 262 7.24 14.58 -26.90
CA LEU A 262 6.37 15.10 -25.85
C LEU A 262 6.79 14.59 -24.46
N VAL A 263 6.97 13.27 -24.32
CA VAL A 263 7.40 12.66 -23.05
C VAL A 263 8.79 13.17 -22.65
N LYS A 264 9.72 13.26 -23.59
CA LYS A 264 11.07 13.81 -23.36
C LYS A 264 11.03 15.27 -22.90
N ALA A 265 10.22 16.11 -23.54
CA ALA A 265 10.07 17.51 -23.16
C ALA A 265 9.50 17.66 -21.74
N LYS A 266 8.48 16.86 -21.38
CA LYS A 266 7.92 16.85 -20.03
C LYS A 266 8.92 16.31 -19.00
N PHE A 267 9.64 15.24 -19.32
CA PHE A 267 10.69 14.69 -18.46
C PHE A 267 11.78 15.74 -18.14
N LEU A 268 12.30 16.43 -19.16
CA LEU A 268 13.31 17.47 -18.97
C LEU A 268 12.81 18.65 -18.13
N LYS A 269 11.52 19.01 -18.28
CA LYS A 269 10.90 20.05 -17.47
C LYS A 269 10.75 19.61 -16.02
N LEU A 270 10.28 18.38 -15.80
CA LEU A 270 10.04 17.80 -14.49
C LEU A 270 11.34 17.65 -13.67
N TYR A 271 12.42 17.25 -14.32
CA TYR A 271 13.74 17.05 -13.68
C TYR A 271 14.61 18.31 -13.64
N LYS A 272 14.10 19.47 -14.06
CA LYS A 272 14.88 20.71 -14.07
C LYS A 272 15.26 21.12 -12.64
N GLY A 273 16.53 20.93 -12.29
CA GLY A 273 17.06 21.26 -10.95
C GLY A 273 16.77 20.19 -9.89
N LYS A 274 16.23 19.03 -10.28
CA LYS A 274 15.93 17.90 -9.39
C LYS A 274 16.95 16.77 -9.62
N GLN A 275 17.05 15.86 -8.65
CA GLN A 275 17.91 14.67 -8.75
C GLN A 275 17.42 13.73 -9.86
N ALA A 276 18.33 13.17 -10.65
CA ALA A 276 18.01 12.16 -11.67
C ALA A 276 17.57 10.83 -11.03
N ASP A 277 16.66 10.13 -11.71
CA ASP A 277 16.15 8.82 -11.29
C ASP A 277 16.49 7.74 -12.33
N PRO A 278 17.58 6.98 -12.14
CA PRO A 278 18.01 5.94 -13.08
C PRO A 278 16.91 4.90 -13.35
N ASP A 279 16.21 4.45 -12.31
CA ASP A 279 15.12 3.47 -12.45
C ASP A 279 13.99 3.97 -13.37
N LEU A 280 13.65 5.27 -13.31
CA LEU A 280 12.64 5.84 -14.20
C LEU A 280 13.17 5.95 -15.63
N ILE A 281 14.43 6.33 -15.80
CA ILE A 281 15.07 6.40 -17.11
C ILE A 281 15.06 5.02 -17.77
N ASP A 282 15.48 3.98 -17.05
CA ASP A 282 15.48 2.60 -17.53
C ASP A 282 14.08 2.14 -17.95
N ILE A 283 13.05 2.48 -17.17
CA ILE A 283 11.65 2.19 -17.51
C ILE A 283 11.27 2.91 -18.82
N LEU A 284 11.55 4.21 -18.95
CA LEU A 284 11.16 4.99 -20.12
C LEU A 284 11.94 4.60 -21.38
N GLU A 285 13.20 4.17 -21.24
CA GLU A 285 14.01 3.58 -22.32
C GLU A 285 13.46 2.22 -22.75
N GLY A 286 13.11 1.36 -21.79
CA GLY A 286 12.49 0.06 -22.06
C GLY A 286 11.15 0.17 -22.82
N GLU A 287 10.39 1.24 -22.57
CA GLU A 287 9.16 1.57 -23.29
C GLU A 287 9.40 2.37 -24.60
N GLY A 288 10.66 2.66 -24.93
CA GLY A 288 11.05 3.34 -26.17
C GLY A 288 10.75 4.84 -26.21
N PHE A 289 10.51 5.50 -25.07
CA PHE A 289 10.31 6.95 -24.98
C PHE A 289 11.60 7.73 -25.02
N LEU A 290 12.65 7.22 -24.39
CA LEU A 290 13.97 7.81 -24.37
C LEU A 290 14.89 6.95 -25.24
N ALA A 291 15.64 7.57 -26.15
CA ALA A 291 16.80 6.91 -26.73
C ALA A 291 17.82 6.73 -25.60
N GLN A 292 18.48 5.56 -25.53
CA GLN A 292 19.52 5.25 -24.54
C GLN A 292 20.34 6.50 -24.25
N LEU A 293 20.14 7.10 -23.07
CA LEU A 293 20.84 8.28 -22.62
C LEU A 293 22.25 7.82 -22.20
N ALA A 294 23.04 7.42 -23.19
CA ALA A 294 24.44 7.07 -23.06
C ALA A 294 25.32 8.30 -22.82
#